data_AF-A0A924ZSB4-F1
#
_entry.id   AF-A0A924ZSB4-F1
#
_cell.length_a   1.000
_cell.length_b   1.000
_cell.length_c   1.000
_cell.angle_alpha   90.00
_cell.angle_beta   90.00
_cell.angle_gamma   90.00
#
_symmetry.space_group_name_H-M   'P 1'
#
loop_
_entity.id
_entity.type
_entity.pdbx_description
1 polymer ?
#
loop_
_entity_poly.entity_id
_entity_poly.type
_entity_poly.pdbx_seq_one_letter_code
_entity_poly.pdbx_strand_id
1 'polypeptide(L)' 'MRIISGKYKGRRIFPPKGLPVRPTTDMSKEALFNVLNNHFSFEGLKILDLFAGTGNISYEFASR' A
#
# COMPACT_ATOMS: atom_id res chain seq x y z
N MET A 1 5.62 -7.60 -4.65
CA MET A 1 4.46 -6.90 -4.06
C MET A 1 3.52 -6.46 -5.18
N ARG A 2 2.22 -6.36 -4.92
CA ARG A 2 1.21 -6.00 -5.92
C ARG A 2 0.30 -4.90 -5.37
N ILE A 3 -0.08 -3.95 -6.22
CA ILE A 3 -1.10 -2.94 -5.89
C ILE A 3 -2.48 -3.61 -5.97
N ILE A 4 -3.29 -3.48 -4.91
CA ILE A 4 -4.53 -4.26 -4.75
C ILE A 4 -5.73 -3.55 -5.37
N SER A 5 -5.82 -2.22 -5.23
CA SER A 5 -6.95 -1.42 -5.74
C SER A 5 -6.51 -0.05 -6.27
N GLY A 6 -7.47 0.72 -6.78
CA GLY A 6 -7.24 2.05 -7.37
C GLY A 6 -6.76 1.99 -8.82
N LYS A 7 -6.26 3.13 -9.31
CA LYS A 7 -5.84 3.37 -10.70
C LYS A 7 -4.77 2.39 -11.20
N TYR A 8 -3.88 1.92 -10.32
CA TYR A 8 -2.78 1.03 -10.66
C TYR A 8 -3.02 -0.43 -10.21
N LYS A 9 -4.28 -0.83 -9.97
CA LYS A 9 -4.66 -2.18 -9.57
C LYS A 9 -3.98 -3.25 -10.43
N GLY A 10 -3.41 -4.26 -9.77
CA GLY A 10 -2.74 -5.40 -10.42
C GLY A 10 -1.28 -5.14 -10.80
N ARG A 11 -0.80 -3.90 -10.77
CA ARG A 11 0.61 -3.58 -11.03
C ARG A 11 1.51 -4.29 -10.01
N ARG A 12 2.51 -5.01 -10.52
CA ARG A 12 3.54 -5.66 -9.71
C ARG A 12 4.74 -4.73 -9.55
N ILE A 13 5.25 -4.65 -8.33
CA ILE A 13 6.47 -3.91 -7.99
C ILE A 13 7.48 -4.91 -7.43
N PHE A 14 8.72 -4.77 -7.90
CA PHE A 14 9.82 -5.68 -7.64
C PHE A 14 10.84 -4.99 -6.71
N PRO A 15 10.72 -5.17 -5.39
CA PRO A 15 11.70 -4.63 -4.46
C PRO A 15 13.05 -5.37 -4.58
N PRO A 16 14.15 -4.76 -4.09
CA PRO A 16 15.45 -5.42 -4.01
C PRO A 16 15.38 -6.79 -3.33
N LYS A 17 16.16 -7.75 -3.83
CA LYS A 17 16.26 -9.10 -3.24
C LYS A 17 17.06 -9.04 -1.93
N GLY A 18 16.80 -9.97 -1.01
CA GLY A 18 17.62 -10.18 0.19
C GLY A 18 17.39 -9.17 1.32
N LEU A 19 16.33 -8.36 1.27
CA LEU A 19 15.97 -7.48 2.38
C LEU A 19 15.52 -8.32 3.60
N PRO A 20 16.08 -8.10 4.80
CA PRO A 20 15.68 -8.81 6.03
C PRO A 20 14.39 -8.21 6.60
N VAL A 21 13.33 -8.22 5.79
CA VAL A 21 12.05 -7.58 6.10
C VAL A 21 10.94 -8.62 6.21
N ARG A 22 10.03 -8.41 7.16
CA ARG A 22 8.77 -9.15 7.22
C ARG A 22 7.78 -8.53 6.23
N PRO A 23 7.34 -9.25 5.18
CA PRO A 23 6.41 -8.69 4.21
C PRO A 23 5.01 -8.51 4.81
N THR A 24 4.36 -7.38 4.49
CA THR A 24 2.92 -7.22 4.68
C THR A 24 2.18 -8.03 3.62
N THR A 25 1.27 -8.91 4.05
CA THR A 25 0.47 -9.74 3.12
C THR A 25 -0.56 -8.90 2.37
N ASP A 26 -1.01 -9.38 1.22
CA ASP A 26 -2.11 -8.76 0.46
C ASP A 26 -3.38 -8.65 1.34
N MET A 27 -3.68 -9.68 2.13
CA MET A 27 -4.83 -9.70 3.06
C MET A 27 -4.72 -8.62 4.15
N SER A 28 -3.56 -8.47 4.79
CA SER A 28 -3.36 -7.41 5.80
C SER A 28 -3.46 -6.02 5.18
N LYS A 29 -2.99 -5.86 3.94
CA LYS A 29 -3.10 -4.59 3.21
C LYS A 29 -4.56 -4.26 2.89
N GLU A 30 -5.31 -5.23 2.36
CA GLU A 30 -6.73 -5.05 2.05
C GLU A 30 -7.54 -4.72 3.30
N ALA A 31 -7.31 -5.43 4.41
CA ALA A 31 -7.96 -5.15 5.69
C ALA A 31 -7.69 -3.71 6.18
N LEU A 32 -6.44 -3.23 6.09
CA LEU A 32 -6.10 -1.85 6.45
C LEU A 32 -6.87 -0.84 5.61
N PHE A 33 -6.89 -0.99 4.28
CA PHE A 33 -7.59 -0.05 3.41
C PHE A 33 -9.11 -0.15 3.53
N ASN A 34 -9.67 -1.31 3.89
CA ASN A 34 -11.09 -1.44 4.23
C ASN A 34 -11.43 -0.60 5.47
N VAL A 35 -10.60 -0.63 6.51
CA VAL A 35 -10.80 0.25 7.68
C VAL A 35 -10.69 1.71 7.26
N LEU A 36 -9.61 2.10 6.57
CA LEU A 36 -9.38 3.50 6.19
C LEU A 36 -10.46 4.08 5.27
N ASN A 37 -10.99 3.29 4.33
CA ASN A 37 -12.09 3.69 3.44
C ASN A 37 -13.36 4.09 4.21
N ASN A 38 -13.59 3.54 5.40
CA ASN A 38 -14.75 3.89 6.22
C ASN A 38 -14.54 5.19 7.01
N HIS A 39 -13.31 5.69 7.10
CA HIS A 39 -12.96 6.87 7.90
C HIS A 39 -12.54 8.07 7.06
N PHE A 40 -12.01 7.87 5.86
CA PHE A 40 -11.42 8.93 5.05
C PHE A 40 -11.85 8.84 3.59
N SER A 41 -12.03 10.01 2.96
CA SER A 41 -11.92 10.14 1.52
C SER A 41 -10.44 10.31 1.16
N PHE A 42 -9.96 9.57 0.16
CA PHE A 42 -8.56 9.63 -0.25
C PHE A 42 -8.26 10.79 -1.21
N GLU A 43 -9.27 11.43 -1.78
CA GLU A 43 -9.08 12.56 -2.68
C GLU A 43 -8.42 13.75 -1.95
N GLY A 44 -7.27 14.19 -2.45
CA GLY A 44 -6.51 15.32 -1.88
C GLY A 44 -5.88 15.05 -0.51
N LEU A 45 -5.91 13.80 -0.03
CA LEU A 45 -5.38 13.46 1.29
C LEU A 45 -3.84 13.57 1.32
N LYS A 46 -3.30 14.18 2.38
CA LYS A 46 -1.87 14.16 2.66
C LYS A 46 -1.56 12.97 3.57
N ILE A 47 -0.65 12.10 3.13
CA ILE A 47 -0.24 10.91 3.86
C ILE A 47 1.24 10.97 4.22
N LEU A 48 1.60 10.36 5.36
CA LEU A 48 2.97 10.18 5.80
C LEU A 48 3.18 8.70 6.15
N ASP A 49 4.15 8.08 5.49
CA ASP A 49 4.55 6.69 5.73
C ASP A 49 5.94 6.69 6.40
N LEU A 50 5.95 6.62 7.73
CA LEU A 50 7.16 6.75 8.55
C LEU A 50 8.17 5.60 8.34
N PHE A 51 7.69 4.43 7.93
CA PHE A 51 8.50 3.22 7.76
C PHE A 51 8.16 2.53 6.44
N ALA A 52 8.20 3.32 5.36
CA ALA A 52 7.73 2.89 4.05
C ALA A 52 8.38 1.59 3.55
N GLY A 53 9.65 1.33 3.93
CA GLY A 53 10.38 0.13 3.52
C GLY A 53 10.39 0.01 1.99
N THR A 54 9.77 -1.05 1.45
CA THR A 54 9.62 -1.26 0.01
C THR A 54 8.53 -0.40 -0.66
N GLY A 55 7.89 0.50 0.09
CA GLY A 55 6.81 1.38 -0.35
C GLY A 55 5.45 0.69 -0.44
N ASN A 56 5.27 -0.48 0.16
CA ASN A 56 4.10 -1.34 -0.07
C ASN A 56 2.76 -0.68 0.27
N ILE A 57 2.72 0.17 1.30
CA ILE A 57 1.54 0.95 1.69
C ILE A 57 1.49 2.27 0.92
N SER A 58 2.64 2.93 0.74
CA SER A 58 2.73 4.21 0.02
C SER A 58 2.22 4.10 -1.43
N TYR A 59 2.57 3.02 -2.16
CA TYR A 59 2.05 2.79 -3.51
C TYR A 59 0.55 2.47 -3.53
N GLU A 60 0.02 1.91 -2.44
CA GLU A 60 -1.40 1.60 -2.33
C GLU A 60 -2.22 2.89 -2.14
N PHE A 61 -1.72 3.85 -1.35
CA PHE A 61 -2.29 5.19 -1.26
C PHE A 61 -2.16 5.96 -2.58
N ALA A 62 -0.98 5.95 -3.22
CA ALA A 62 -0.77 6.66 -4.50
C ALA A 62 -1.64 6.12 -5.66
N SER A 63 -2.21 4.92 -5.51
CA SER A 63 -3.14 4.34 -6.48
C SER A 63 -4.58 4.83 -6.28
N ARG A 64 -4.94 5.39 -5.12
CA ARG A 64 -6.30 5.80 -4.77
C ARG A 64 -6.50 7.30 -4.86
#